data_AF-D0EW07-F1
#
_entry.id   AF-D0EW07-F1
#
_cell.length_a   1.000
_cell.length_b   1.000
_cell.length_c   1.000
_cell.angle_alpha   90.00
_cell.angle_beta   90.00
_cell.angle_gamma   90.00
#
_symmetry.space_group_name_H-M   'P 1'
#
loop_
_entity.id
_entity.type
_entity.pdbx_description
1 polymer ?
#
loop_
_entity_poly.entity_id
_entity_poly.type
_entity_poly.pdbx_seq_one_letter_code
_entity_poly.pdbx_strand_id
1 'polypeptide(L)'
;FLGGVSWAMLVARTCQLYPNAIASTLVHKFFLVSPKWEWPNPVLLKQPEECNLNLPVWDPRVNPSDRYHLMPIITPAYPQQNS
;
A
#
# COMPACT_ATOMS: atom_id res chain seq x y z
N PHE A 1 1.89 -14.54 3.12
CA PHE A 1 3.22 -13.96 2.81
C PHE A 1 3.07 -13.04 1.62
N LEU A 2 4.08 -12.21 1.36
CA LEU A 2 4.03 -11.17 0.32
C LEU A 2 4.60 -11.65 -1.02
N GLY A 3 3.93 -11.29 -2.11
CA GLY A 3 4.44 -11.45 -3.47
C GLY A 3 5.39 -10.31 -3.87
N GLY A 4 6.00 -10.42 -5.06
CA GLY A 4 6.97 -9.42 -5.55
C GLY A 4 6.36 -8.02 -5.70
N VAL A 5 5.11 -7.93 -6.15
CA VAL A 5 4.40 -6.64 -6.30
C VAL A 5 4.13 -6.01 -4.94
N SER A 6 3.66 -6.78 -3.96
CA SER A 6 3.42 -6.29 -2.59
C SER A 6 4.71 -5.78 -1.94
N TRP A 7 5.83 -6.51 -2.09
CA TRP A 7 7.15 -6.05 -1.63
C TRP A 7 7.58 -4.75 -2.31
N ALA A 8 7.44 -4.66 -3.63
CA ALA A 8 7.80 -3.47 -4.38
C ALA A 8 7.01 -2.25 -3.91
N MET A 9 5.72 -2.40 -3.61
CA MET A 9 4.88 -1.32 -3.10
C MET A 9 5.29 -0.87 -1.69
N LEU A 10 5.60 -1.79 -0.78
CA LEU A 10 6.11 -1.41 0.55
C LEU A 10 7.45 -0.66 0.48
N VAL A 11 8.35 -1.10 -0.40
CA VAL A 11 9.63 -0.42 -0.64
C VAL A 11 9.39 0.96 -1.26
N ALA A 12 8.51 1.06 -2.26
CA ALA A 12 8.14 2.34 -2.86
C ALA A 12 7.57 3.31 -1.83
N ARG A 13 6.72 2.84 -0.90
CA ARG A 13 6.22 3.67 0.20
C ARG A 13 7.35 4.16 1.10
N THR A 14 8.33 3.31 1.40
CA THR A 14 9.52 3.69 2.17
C THR A 14 10.32 4.78 1.45
N CYS A 15 10.50 4.67 0.13
CA CYS A 15 11.16 5.69 -0.67
C CYS A 15 10.41 7.04 -0.63
N GLN A 16 9.07 7.03 -0.69
CA GLN A 16 8.26 8.25 -0.59
C GLN A 16 8.44 8.98 0.75
N LEU A 17 8.62 8.23 1.85
CA LEU A 17 8.83 8.81 3.18
C LEU A 17 10.26 9.38 3.36
N TYR A 18 11.22 8.92 2.55
CA TYR A 18 12.63 9.30 2.64
C TYR A 18 13.23 9.61 1.25
N PRO A 19 12.81 10.71 0.58
CA PRO A 19 13.11 10.95 -0.83
C PRO A 19 14.60 11.14 -1.16
N ASN A 20 15.40 11.59 -0.18
CA ASN A 20 16.83 11.85 -0.36
C ASN A 20 17.72 10.76 0.26
N ALA A 21 17.15 9.67 0.76
CA ALA A 21 17.91 8.58 1.37
C ALA A 21 18.49 7.65 0.30
N ILE A 22 19.73 7.22 0.51
CA ILE A 22 20.37 6.20 -0.33
C ILE A 22 19.92 4.79 0.06
N ALA A 23 20.19 3.81 -0.81
CA ALA A 23 19.72 2.43 -0.66
C ALA A 23 19.99 1.80 0.71
N SER A 24 21.20 1.96 1.27
CA SER A 24 21.55 1.42 2.60
C SER A 24 20.64 1.97 3.72
N THR A 25 20.33 3.26 3.64
CA THR A 25 19.41 3.91 4.58
C THR A 25 17.98 3.44 4.35
N LEU A 26 17.55 3.30 3.09
CA LEU A 26 16.19 2.84 2.75
C LEU A 26 15.92 1.43 3.25
N VAL A 27 16.87 0.50 3.12
CA VAL A 27 16.73 -0.87 3.66
C VAL A 27 16.56 -0.83 5.19
N HIS A 28 17.37 -0.04 5.89
CA HIS A 28 17.20 0.12 7.34
C HIS A 28 15.86 0.76 7.71
N LYS A 29 15.44 1.83 7.00
CA LYS A 29 14.16 2.49 7.22
C LYS A 29 12.97 1.58 6.93
N PHE A 30 13.06 0.71 5.93
CA PHE A 30 12.02 -0.26 5.59
C PHE A 30 11.69 -1.16 6.79
N PHE A 31 12.71 -1.73 7.44
CA PHE A 31 12.54 -2.57 8.63
C PHE A 31 12.25 -1.77 9.91
N LEU A 32 12.46 -0.46 9.90
CA LEU A 32 12.02 0.43 10.99
C LEU A 32 10.53 0.76 10.89
N VAL A 33 10.03 1.01 9.68
CA VAL A 33 8.65 1.47 9.43
C VAL A 33 7.68 0.29 9.36
N SER A 34 8.00 -0.77 8.63
CA SER A 34 7.05 -1.87 8.36
C SER A 34 6.50 -2.55 9.62
N PRO A 35 7.30 -2.82 10.68
CA PRO A 35 6.79 -3.42 11.91
C PRO A 35 5.99 -2.46 12.79
N LYS A 36 6.24 -1.15 12.66
CA LYS A 36 5.53 -0.10 13.41
C LYS A 36 4.29 0.39 12.70
N TRP A 37 4.02 -0.13 11.50
CA TRP A 37 2.83 0.23 10.76
C TRP A 37 1.59 -0.27 11.50
N GLU A 38 0.64 0.63 11.74
CA GLU A 38 -0.61 0.33 12.45
C GLU A 38 -1.59 -0.40 11.54
N TRP A 39 -1.33 -1.68 11.29
CA TRP A 39 -2.27 -2.54 10.57
C TRP A 39 -3.64 -2.57 11.29
N PRO A 40 -4.78 -2.52 10.56
CA PRO A 40 -4.94 -2.71 9.11
C PRO A 40 -4.97 -1.41 8.28
N ASN A 41 -4.32 -0.32 8.71
CA ASN A 41 -4.24 0.88 7.87
C ASN A 41 -3.60 0.55 6.50
N PRO A 42 -4.19 0.98 5.37
CA PRO A 42 -3.70 0.59 4.06
C PRO A 42 -2.43 1.33 3.65
N VAL A 43 -1.53 0.60 2.99
CA VAL A 43 -0.39 1.21 2.29
C VAL A 43 -0.86 1.72 0.93
N LEU A 44 -0.84 3.04 0.77
CA LEU A 44 -1.19 3.76 -0.46
C LEU A 44 0.04 4.45 -1.05
N LEU A 45 0.27 4.28 -2.35
CA LEU A 45 1.33 4.98 -3.09
C LEU A 45 0.87 6.30 -3.74
N LYS A 46 -0.43 6.42 -4.01
CA LYS A 46 -1.04 7.67 -4.46
C LYS A 46 -2.46 7.77 -3.91
N GLN A 47 -3.06 8.95 -4.03
CA GLN A 47 -4.48 9.11 -3.73
C GLN A 47 -5.31 8.30 -4.75
N PRO A 48 -6.32 7.53 -4.30
CA PRO A 48 -7.23 6.85 -5.21
C PRO A 48 -7.96 7.85 -6.11
N GLU A 49 -8.05 7.55 -7.40
CA GLU A 49 -8.82 8.33 -8.36
C GLU A 49 -10.21 7.71 -8.52
N GLU A 50 -11.26 8.54 -8.54
CA GLU A 50 -12.60 8.10 -8.89
C GLU A 50 -12.73 7.99 -10.41
N CYS A 51 -13.17 6.82 -10.89
CA CYS A 51 -13.47 6.60 -12.30
C CYS A 51 -14.82 5.91 -12.45
N ASN A 52 -15.64 6.43 -13.36
CA ASN A 52 -17.02 6.00 -13.61
C ASN A 52 -17.14 4.74 -14.48
N LEU A 53 -16.18 3.81 -14.36
CA LEU A 53 -16.16 2.57 -15.15
C LEU A 53 -16.84 1.40 -14.44
N ASN A 54 -17.41 1.61 -13.24
CA ASN A 54 -18.12 0.60 -12.44
C ASN A 54 -17.33 -0.70 -12.22
N LEU A 55 -16.00 -0.60 -12.19
CA LEU A 55 -15.12 -1.73 -11.90
C LEU A 55 -15.00 -1.95 -10.38
N PRO A 56 -14.71 -3.18 -9.92
CA PRO A 56 -14.49 -3.45 -8.51
C PRO A 56 -13.27 -2.68 -8.02
N VAL A 57 -13.45 -1.87 -6.98
CA VAL A 57 -12.41 -1.04 -6.37
C VAL A 57 -12.33 -1.39 -4.89
N TRP A 58 -11.11 -1.58 -4.38
CA TRP A 58 -10.90 -1.75 -2.94
C TRP A 58 -11.24 -0.45 -2.21
N ASP A 59 -12.28 -0.49 -1.38
CA ASP A 59 -12.65 0.64 -0.52
C ASP A 59 -13.47 0.14 0.70
N PRO A 60 -12.87 0.10 1.90
CA PRO A 60 -13.53 -0.41 3.11
C PRO A 60 -14.71 0.45 3.57
N ARG A 61 -14.86 1.68 3.06
CA ARG A 61 -15.99 2.57 3.41
C ARG A 61 -17.28 2.07 2.77
N VAL A 62 -17.20 1.62 1.51
CA VAL A 62 -18.35 1.18 0.71
C VAL A 62 -18.53 -0.34 0.68
N ASN A 63 -17.44 -1.12 0.74
CA ASN A 63 -17.47 -2.57 0.69
C ASN A 63 -17.13 -3.20 2.05
N PRO A 64 -18.09 -3.82 2.76
CA PRO A 64 -17.84 -4.45 4.05
C PRO A 64 -16.81 -5.58 4.02
N SER A 65 -16.69 -6.29 2.89
CA SER A 65 -15.72 -7.39 2.75
C SER A 65 -14.28 -6.90 2.88
N ASP A 66 -14.00 -5.69 2.38
CA ASP A 66 -12.66 -5.09 2.40
C ASP A 66 -12.19 -4.72 3.81
N ARG A 67 -13.12 -4.57 4.77
CA ARG A 67 -12.82 -4.25 6.17
C ARG A 67 -12.13 -5.38 6.92
N TYR A 68 -12.22 -6.61 6.42
CA TYR A 68 -11.62 -7.79 7.03
C TYR A 68 -10.18 -8.03 6.56
N HIS A 69 -9.63 -7.21 5.66
CA HIS A 69 -8.24 -7.33 5.22
C HIS A 69 -7.28 -6.89 6.32
N LEU A 70 -6.42 -7.81 6.75
CA LEU A 70 -5.51 -7.61 7.88
C LEU A 70 -4.29 -6.74 7.54
N MET A 71 -3.80 -6.82 6.29
CA MET A 71 -2.58 -6.14 5.86
C MET A 71 -2.74 -5.56 4.44
N PRO A 72 -3.58 -4.52 4.26
CA PRO A 72 -3.91 -4.03 2.93
C PRO A 72 -2.75 -3.26 2.28
N ILE A 73 -2.34 -3.69 1.08
CA ILE A 73 -1.33 -3.03 0.25
C ILE A 73 -1.95 -2.79 -1.13
N ILE A 74 -2.22 -1.52 -1.44
CA ILE A 74 -3.17 -1.17 -2.50
C ILE A 74 -2.43 -0.84 -3.79
N THR A 75 -2.81 -1.50 -4.88
CA THR A 75 -2.29 -1.20 -6.22
C THR A 75 -2.62 0.24 -6.61
N PRO A 76 -1.67 1.00 -7.17
CA PRO A 76 -1.90 2.41 -7.44
C PRO A 76 -2.78 2.66 -8.66
N ALA A 77 -2.83 1.75 -9.63
CA ALA A 77 -3.58 1.93 -10.86
C ALA A 77 -5.05 1.57 -10.69
N TYR A 78 -5.94 2.34 -11.33
CA TYR A 78 -7.36 2.02 -11.38
C TYR A 78 -7.60 0.74 -12.22
N PRO A 79 -8.48 -0.17 -11.79
CA PRO A 79 -9.13 -0.19 -10.49
C PRO A 79 -8.19 -0.70 -9.39
N GLN A 80 -8.00 0.10 -8.34
CA GLN A 80 -7.12 -0.27 -7.23
C GLN A 80 -7.67 -1.49 -6.47
N GLN A 81 -6.77 -2.42 -6.11
CA GLN A 81 -7.06 -3.69 -5.45
C GLN A 81 -6.05 -3.94 -4.33
N ASN A 82 -6.42 -4.82 -3.38
CA ASN A 82 -5.49 -5.31 -2.37
C ASN A 82 -4.60 -6.42 -2.96
N SER A 83 -3.27 -6.26 -2.84
CA SER A 83 -2.25 -7.17 -3.40
C SER A 83 -1.77 -8.23 -2.41
#